data_AF-A0A355SCF0-F1
#
_entry.id   AF-A0A355SCF0-F1
#
_cell.length_a   1.000
_cell.length_b   1.000
_cell.length_c   1.000
_cell.angle_alpha   90.00
_cell.angle_beta   90.00
_cell.angle_gamma   90.00
#
_symmetry.space_group_name_H-M   'P 1'
#
loop_
_entity.id
_entity.type
_entity.pdbx_description
1 polymer ?
#
loop_
_entity_poly.entity_id
_entity_poly.type
_entity_poly.pdbx_seq_one_letter_code
_entity_poly.pdbx_strand_id
1 'polypeptide(L)'
;ACKNGIITGWASLSLWSDKSGYKDVAEDSIYIDEKYRGNGIGKQLLKTIMDHAKANGFHTIIARISDGNDISVHMHQEYGFKMVGTLKDIGYKFGRYINIHIMQLHLQLGDS
;
A
#
# COMPACT_ATOMS: atom_id res chain seq x y z
N ALA A 1 -11.51 -6.66 5.62
CA ALA A 1 -11.98 -6.32 6.97
C ALA A 1 -13.50 -6.26 6.98
N CYS A 2 -14.13 -6.88 7.96
CA CYS A 2 -15.59 -6.94 8.08
C CYS A 2 -15.99 -6.70 9.54
N LYS A 3 -17.10 -5.99 9.77
CA LYS A 3 -17.68 -5.77 11.10
C LYS A 3 -19.19 -6.01 11.01
N ASN A 4 -19.70 -6.94 11.80
CA ASN A 4 -21.12 -7.33 11.82
C ASN A 4 -21.69 -7.67 10.44
N GLY A 5 -20.91 -8.39 9.61
CA GLY A 5 -21.31 -8.75 8.24
C GLY A 5 -21.13 -7.64 7.19
N ILE A 6 -20.70 -6.44 7.58
CA ILE A 6 -20.45 -5.31 6.68
C ILE A 6 -18.97 -5.23 6.33
N ILE A 7 -18.64 -5.17 5.04
CA ILE A 7 -17.26 -4.94 4.58
C ILE A 7 -16.86 -3.51 4.90
N THR A 8 -15.85 -3.34 5.75
CA THR A 8 -15.35 -2.03 6.20
C THR A 8 -14.07 -1.59 5.51
N GLY A 9 -13.42 -2.51 4.78
CA GLY A 9 -12.21 -2.23 4.02
C GLY A 9 -11.60 -3.50 3.44
N TRP A 10 -10.66 -3.34 2.52
CA TRP A 10 -9.96 -4.44 1.85
C TRP A 10 -8.52 -4.04 1.54
N ALA A 11 -7.68 -5.05 1.31
CA ALA A 11 -6.33 -4.87 0.81
C ALA A 11 -6.02 -5.94 -0.23
N SER A 12 -5.13 -5.62 -1.17
CA SER A 12 -4.66 -6.54 -2.21
C SER A 12 -3.20 -6.31 -2.53
N LEU A 13 -2.56 -7.34 -3.07
CA LEU A 13 -1.28 -7.24 -3.78
C LEU A 13 -1.52 -7.46 -5.26
N SER A 14 -0.80 -6.72 -6.08
CA SER A 14 -0.71 -6.93 -7.52
C SER A 14 0.76 -7.00 -7.93
N LEU A 15 1.07 -7.71 -9.02
CA LEU A 15 2.43 -7.69 -9.55
C LEU A 15 2.77 -6.27 -10.01
N TRP A 16 3.96 -5.78 -9.64
CA TRP A 16 4.40 -4.45 -10.03
C TRP A 16 4.56 -4.31 -11.55
N SER A 17 5.07 -5.35 -12.21
CA SER A 17 5.26 -5.42 -13.65
C SER A 17 5.24 -6.88 -14.11
N ASP A 18 4.84 -7.07 -15.36
CA ASP A 18 4.90 -8.33 -16.10
C ASP A 18 6.32 -8.79 -16.45
N LYS A 19 7.33 -7.90 -16.39
CA LYS A 19 8.71 -8.26 -16.70
C LYS A 19 9.29 -9.14 -15.60
N SER A 20 9.95 -10.22 -16.00
CA SER A 20 10.52 -11.23 -15.08
C SER A 20 11.50 -10.67 -14.05
N GLY A 21 12.19 -9.56 -14.33
CA GLY A 21 13.07 -8.87 -13.38
C GLY A 21 12.35 -8.29 -12.16
N TYR A 22 11.02 -8.18 -12.20
CA TYR A 22 10.19 -7.66 -11.10
C TYR A 22 9.26 -8.72 -10.51
N LYS A 23 9.50 -10.02 -10.78
CA LYS A 23 8.64 -11.12 -10.32
C LYS A 23 8.43 -11.15 -8.80
N ASP A 24 9.40 -10.65 -8.03
CA ASP A 24 9.38 -10.62 -6.57
C ASP A 24 9.00 -9.22 -6.03
N VAL A 25 8.39 -8.37 -6.86
CA VAL A 25 7.93 -7.03 -6.50
C VAL A 25 6.42 -6.94 -6.63
N ALA A 26 5.77 -6.55 -5.55
CA ALA A 26 4.33 -6.30 -5.52
C ALA A 26 4.02 -4.81 -5.32
N GLU A 27 2.86 -4.39 -5.79
CA GLU A 27 2.21 -3.15 -5.38
C GLU A 27 1.04 -3.46 -4.45
N ASP A 28 0.94 -2.73 -3.33
CA ASP A 28 -0.20 -2.84 -2.44
C ASP A 28 -1.30 -1.83 -2.77
N SER A 29 -2.51 -2.17 -2.35
CA SER A 29 -3.67 -1.29 -2.41
C SER A 29 -4.52 -1.52 -1.18
N ILE A 30 -4.86 -0.44 -0.48
CA ILE A 30 -5.66 -0.49 0.74
C ILE A 30 -6.80 0.51 0.62
N TYR A 31 -8.02 0.02 0.83
CA TYR A 31 -9.21 0.84 0.90
C TYR A 31 -9.93 0.62 2.24
N ILE A 32 -10.39 1.72 2.83
CA ILE A 32 -11.20 1.72 4.04
C ILE A 32 -12.42 2.60 3.75
N ASP A 33 -13.60 2.05 4.04
CA ASP A 33 -14.83 2.81 3.98
C ASP A 33 -14.74 4.03 4.89
N GLU A 34 -15.18 5.18 4.39
CA GLU A 34 -14.97 6.48 5.02
C GLU A 34 -15.55 6.53 6.45
N LYS A 35 -16.66 5.83 6.70
CA LYS A 35 -17.33 5.75 8.01
C LYS A 35 -16.52 4.98 9.05
N TYR A 36 -15.52 4.21 8.62
CA TYR A 36 -14.73 3.33 9.47
C TYR A 36 -13.25 3.71 9.54
N ARG A 37 -12.84 4.83 8.91
CA ARG A 37 -11.48 5.39 9.03
C ARG A 37 -11.16 5.76 10.49
N GLY A 38 -9.86 5.84 10.82
CA GLY A 38 -9.40 6.18 12.18
C GLY A 38 -9.53 5.05 13.22
N ASN A 39 -10.10 3.90 12.88
CA ASN A 39 -10.31 2.77 13.80
C ASN A 39 -9.21 1.69 13.73
N GLY A 40 -8.02 2.04 13.24
CA GLY A 40 -6.89 1.10 13.12
C GLY A 40 -7.02 0.02 12.01
N ILE A 41 -8.12 0.01 11.25
CA ILE A 41 -8.37 -0.98 10.18
C ILE A 41 -7.25 -0.98 9.13
N GLY A 42 -6.77 0.19 8.73
CA GLY A 42 -5.69 0.30 7.73
C GLY A 42 -4.40 -0.38 8.18
N LYS A 43 -4.00 -0.17 9.43
CA LYS A 43 -2.81 -0.81 10.02
C LYS A 43 -2.97 -2.33 10.06
N GLN A 44 -4.16 -2.82 10.43
CA GLN A 44 -4.45 -4.25 10.43
C GLN A 44 -4.34 -4.84 9.02
N LEU A 45 -4.96 -4.20 8.03
CA LEU A 45 -4.91 -4.62 6.63
C LEU A 45 -3.48 -4.59 6.07
N LEU A 46 -2.72 -3.52 6.33
CA LEU A 46 -1.33 -3.39 5.89
C LEU A 46 -0.44 -4.49 6.49
N LYS A 47 -0.58 -4.75 7.80
CA LYS A 47 0.14 -5.86 8.44
C LYS A 47 -0.19 -7.20 7.78
N THR A 48 -1.48 -7.49 7.59
CA THR A 48 -1.93 -8.74 6.98
C THR A 48 -1.39 -8.90 5.57
N ILE A 49 -1.42 -7.84 4.76
CA ILE A 49 -0.94 -7.93 3.37
C ILE A 49 0.58 -8.06 3.28
N MET A 50 1.33 -7.43 4.20
CA MET A 50 2.78 -7.62 4.32
C MET A 50 3.14 -9.05 4.73
N ASP A 51 2.42 -9.63 5.69
CA ASP A 51 2.63 -11.03 6.10
C ASP A 51 2.31 -11.99 4.94
N HIS A 52 1.25 -11.72 4.17
CA HIS A 52 0.91 -12.48 2.97
C HIS A 52 1.98 -12.33 1.88
N ALA A 53 2.53 -11.14 1.66
CA ALA A 53 3.59 -10.90 0.69
C ALA A 53 4.84 -11.72 1.03
N LYS A 54 5.27 -11.70 2.30
CA LYS A 54 6.42 -12.50 2.79
C LYS A 54 6.21 -14.00 2.55
N ALA A 55 5.03 -14.51 2.90
CA ALA A 55 4.71 -15.94 2.73
C ALA A 55 4.71 -16.40 1.26
N ASN A 56 4.53 -15.47 0.32
CA ASN A 56 4.55 -15.75 -1.12
C ASN A 56 5.89 -15.37 -1.79
N GLY A 57 6.94 -15.09 -1.01
CA GLY A 57 8.29 -14.86 -1.53
C GLY A 57 8.52 -13.48 -2.16
N PHE A 58 7.62 -12.52 -1.98
CA PHE A 58 7.86 -11.16 -2.43
C PHE A 58 8.99 -10.52 -1.62
N HIS A 59 9.92 -9.87 -2.32
CA HIS A 59 11.04 -9.16 -1.73
C HIS A 59 10.69 -7.68 -1.44
N THR A 60 9.88 -7.06 -2.30
CA THR A 60 9.58 -5.63 -2.23
C THR A 60 8.08 -5.37 -2.36
N ILE A 61 7.57 -4.42 -1.56
CA ILE A 61 6.25 -3.83 -1.73
C ILE A 61 6.40 -2.35 -2.10
N ILE A 62 5.71 -1.93 -3.15
CA ILE A 62 5.56 -0.53 -3.56
C ILE A 62 4.17 -0.05 -3.18
N ALA A 63 4.09 1.17 -2.63
CA ALA A 63 2.83 1.87 -2.40
C ALA A 63 2.80 3.16 -3.21
N ARG A 64 1.74 3.35 -4.02
CA ARG A 64 1.49 4.60 -4.76
C ARG A 64 0.35 5.37 -4.10
N ILE A 65 0.66 6.53 -3.54
CA ILE A 65 -0.27 7.30 -2.70
C ILE A 65 -0.48 8.68 -3.33
N SER A 66 -1.72 9.06 -3.63
CA SER A 66 -2.03 10.41 -4.12
C SER A 66 -1.71 11.49 -3.08
N ASP A 67 -1.30 12.65 -3.56
CA ASP A 67 -1.09 13.83 -2.73
C ASP A 67 -2.33 14.20 -1.88
N GLY A 68 -2.08 14.71 -0.67
CA GLY A 68 -3.13 15.02 0.32
C GLY A 68 -3.62 13.81 1.13
N ASN A 69 -3.06 12.62 0.94
CA ASN A 69 -3.34 11.45 1.77
C ASN A 69 -2.23 11.17 2.79
N ASP A 70 -1.97 12.15 3.65
CA ASP A 70 -0.91 12.09 4.68
C ASP A 70 -1.13 10.95 5.68
N ILE A 71 -2.39 10.58 5.93
CA ILE A 71 -2.76 9.45 6.78
C ILE A 71 -2.19 8.14 6.20
N SER A 72 -2.33 7.93 4.90
CA SER A 72 -1.77 6.75 4.24
C SER A 72 -0.24 6.79 4.25
N VAL A 73 0.37 7.95 3.95
CA VAL A 73 1.83 8.10 3.99
C VAL A 73 2.38 7.76 5.38
N HIS A 74 1.82 8.35 6.43
CA HIS A 74 2.23 8.09 7.80
C HIS A 74 2.06 6.63 8.20
N MET A 75 0.90 6.03 7.85
CA MET A 75 0.64 4.61 8.10
C MET A 75 1.71 3.72 7.45
N HIS A 76 2.09 3.97 6.20
CA HIS A 76 3.14 3.19 5.53
C HIS A 76 4.51 3.44 6.19
N GLN A 77 4.83 4.69 6.57
CA GLN A 77 6.09 5.00 7.26
C GLN A 77 6.24 4.26 8.59
N GLU A 78 5.16 4.13 9.37
CA GLU A 78 5.16 3.37 10.64
C GLU A 78 5.53 1.89 10.43
N TYR A 79 5.19 1.31 9.27
CA TYR A 79 5.54 -0.06 8.90
C TYR A 79 6.89 -0.18 8.17
N GLY A 80 7.67 0.91 8.14
CA GLY A 80 9.03 0.92 7.62
C GLY A 80 9.14 1.29 6.13
N PHE A 81 8.03 1.58 5.44
CA PHE A 81 8.10 2.07 4.07
C PHE A 81 8.87 3.41 4.03
N LYS A 82 9.67 3.59 2.99
CA LYS A 82 10.45 4.81 2.74
C LYS A 82 9.93 5.52 1.52
N MET A 83 9.87 6.86 1.58
CA MET A 83 9.59 7.68 0.41
C MET A 83 10.78 7.57 -0.56
N VAL A 84 10.51 7.14 -1.80
CA VAL A 84 11.55 6.96 -2.84
C VAL A 84 11.37 7.92 -4.02
N GLY A 85 10.20 8.54 -4.15
CA GLY A 85 9.97 9.53 -5.19
C GLY A 85 8.59 10.14 -5.16
N THR A 86 8.37 11.11 -6.03
CA THR A 86 7.05 11.68 -6.30
C THR A 86 6.92 11.95 -7.79
N LEU A 87 5.91 11.36 -8.41
CA LEU A 87 5.52 11.68 -9.78
C LEU A 87 4.68 12.95 -9.72
N LYS A 88 5.12 14.00 -10.42
CA LYS A 88 4.46 15.30 -10.40
C LYS A 88 3.46 15.45 -11.53
N ASP A 89 2.33 16.10 -11.25
CA ASP A 89 1.27 16.40 -12.22
C ASP A 89 0.88 15.21 -13.13
N ILE A 90 0.89 14.01 -12.56
CA ILE A 90 0.86 12.75 -13.32
C ILE A 90 -0.56 12.27 -13.63
N GLY A 91 -1.56 12.82 -12.96
CA GLY A 91 -2.97 12.52 -13.21
C GLY A 91 -3.86 13.73 -13.00
N TYR A 92 -5.09 13.69 -13.52
CA TYR A 92 -6.08 14.76 -13.36
C TYR A 92 -7.32 14.24 -12.64
N LYS A 93 -7.65 14.81 -11.48
CA LYS A 93 -8.82 14.44 -10.67
C LYS A 93 -9.32 15.64 -9.87
N PHE A 94 -10.64 15.73 -9.68
CA PHE A 94 -11.27 16.80 -8.90
C PHE A 94 -10.89 18.22 -9.36
N GLY A 95 -10.75 18.42 -10.67
CA GLY A 95 -10.45 19.73 -11.24
C GLY A 95 -8.98 20.17 -11.16
N ARG A 96 -8.06 19.32 -10.69
CA ARG A 96 -6.62 19.63 -10.60
C ARG A 96 -5.75 18.47 -11.06
N TYR A 97 -4.51 18.78 -11.42
CA TYR A 97 -3.47 17.77 -11.50
C TYR A 97 -3.10 17.28 -10.10
N ILE A 98 -2.79 15.99 -9.99
CA ILE A 98 -2.41 15.33 -8.74
C ILE A 98 -1.01 14.76 -8.86
N ASN A 99 -0.28 14.79 -7.76
CA ASN A 99 0.99 14.10 -7.60
C ASN A 99 0.75 12.71 -6.99
N ILE A 100 1.66 11.78 -7.26
CA ILE A 100 1.67 10.45 -6.63
C ILE A 100 3.00 10.28 -5.90
N HIS A 101 2.94 10.10 -4.59
CA HIS A 101 4.05 9.65 -3.78
C HIS A 101 4.31 8.16 -4.01
N ILE A 102 5.58 7.81 -4.21
CA ILE A 102 6.01 6.42 -4.32
C ILE A 102 6.77 6.08 -3.04
N MET A 103 6.28 5.06 -2.35
CA MET A 103 6.91 4.52 -1.16
C MET A 103 7.29 3.06 -1.36
N GLN A 104 8.39 2.63 -0.73
CA GLN A 104 8.95 1.30 -0.90
C GLN A 104 9.27 0.67 0.45
N LEU A 105 8.96 -0.62 0.58
CA LEU A 105 9.40 -1.48 1.67
C LEU A 105 10.15 -2.68 1.12
N HIS A 106 11.36 -2.93 1.63
CA HIS A 106 12.01 -4.23 1.50
C HIS A 106 11.53 -5.15 2.62
N LEU A 107 10.99 -6.29 2.26
CA LEU A 107 10.58 -7.30 3.22
C LEU A 107 11.82 -8.06 3.68
N GLN A 108 12.04 -8.12 4.98
CA GLN A 108 12.94 -9.12 5.55
C GLN A 108 12.25 -10.47 5.40
N LEU A 109 12.70 -11.24 4.41
CA LEU A 109 12.40 -12.66 4.33
C LEU A 109 13.17 -13.30 5.51
N GLY A 110 12.48 -14.06 6.36
CA GLY A 110 13.16 -14.77 7.43
C GLY A 110 14.22 -15.68 6.83
N ASP A 111 15.40 -15.71 7.45
CA ASP A 111 16.38 -16.76 7.15
C ASP A 111 15.66 -18.10 7.35
N SER A 112 15.67 -18.92 6.31
CA SER A 112 15.10 -20.26 6.33
C SER A 112 15.82 -21.14 7.34
#